data_AF-M7X4N6-F1
#
_entry.id   AF-M7X4N6-F1
#
_cell.length_a   1.000
_cell.length_b   1.000
_cell.length_c   1.000
_cell.angle_alpha   90.00
_cell.angle_beta   90.00
_cell.angle_gamma   90.00
#
_symmetry.space_group_name_H-M   'P 1'
#
loop_
_entity.id
_entity.type
_entity.pdbx_description
1 polymer ?
#
loop_
_entity_poly.entity_id
_entity_poly.type
_entity_poly.pdbx_seq_one_letter_code
_entity_poly.pdbx_strand_id
1 'polypeptide(L)'
;MPSLETSPLPLADSLDQVYTQAALSHEGERWNDVFEEFKREYGVAVDRVARAPGRVNIIGEHIDYCGFSVLPAAIERDVLVAFSTASPSSSGKDIPSPSEKGKTVFVLRNSSSKFSPTSFEVDLTGDGTDVALPQEHHWSSYFIAGTKGILGHLYRKPRQSEFTPPERVLILVNGTVPEGSGLSSSSAMTTASAIAVLEIVGRREGDDGISRRDVTNVAIESERLVGVNSGGMDQSASVFSRPMHLLHIEFIPTLEARAIPLPQTNPPFSFVIANTLVTSNKKVTAKYHYNLRVVECRLGALLLAKFLGLHYTHETRPFPSYKTLLDAYFKNRGPTHGPIRSNSQRPEKLVPDGATVPALPSSRLPPKTASGTHELKTMLGLIGQALGGPGMEDGMTWEQVAERLEVDPKVLEKSVTDREVEPKDGRFKLWTRARHVFTEALRVYEFKDLLCDTAATSQRASPSDIEDGHTTPILETSASDSLPDLQTAPVDPYSTSSLAVPKHADPSSYLLEQMGKLMNESMESCQKDYECSCPELDELVSIARENGALGSRVTGAGWGGATVSLVREPDVPRFIDALKSDYYNKRFPNLSEQELADAVLATKPEQGALLFQNSD
;
A
#
# COMPACT_ATOMS: atom_id res chain seq x y z
N MET A 1 10.74 23.28 -5.94
CA MET A 1 9.41 22.67 -5.73
C MET A 1 9.46 21.94 -4.40
N PRO A 2 8.45 22.04 -3.52
CA PRO A 2 8.36 21.18 -2.34
C PRO A 2 8.39 19.70 -2.76
N SER A 3 8.97 18.82 -1.95
CA SER A 3 8.87 17.37 -2.15
C SER A 3 7.40 16.94 -2.11
N LEU A 4 7.03 15.87 -2.85
CA LEU A 4 5.64 15.39 -2.91
C LEU A 4 5.09 15.10 -1.51
N GLU A 5 5.93 14.57 -0.64
CA GLU A 5 5.66 14.23 0.75
C GLU A 5 5.27 15.44 1.60
N THR A 6 5.84 16.61 1.30
CA THR A 6 5.58 17.87 2.02
C THR A 6 4.46 18.70 1.39
N SER A 7 3.94 18.29 0.23
CA SER A 7 2.81 18.98 -0.42
C SER A 7 1.49 18.65 0.28
N PRO A 8 0.47 19.52 0.19
CA PRO A 8 -0.89 19.16 0.58
C PRO A 8 -1.46 18.07 -0.35
N LEU A 9 -2.57 17.46 0.07
CA LEU A 9 -3.33 16.58 -0.81
C LEU A 9 -3.88 17.35 -2.02
N PRO A 10 -3.83 16.73 -3.22
CA PRO A 10 -4.28 17.40 -4.42
C PRO A 10 -5.79 17.60 -4.40
N LEU A 11 -6.22 18.74 -4.96
CA LEU A 11 -7.61 19.06 -5.22
C LEU A 11 -7.85 18.89 -6.72
N ALA A 12 -8.83 18.09 -7.09
CA ALA A 12 -9.30 17.91 -8.46
C ALA A 12 -10.68 18.54 -8.62
N ASP A 13 -10.93 19.13 -9.78
CA ASP A 13 -12.20 19.75 -10.16
C ASP A 13 -12.90 19.03 -11.33
N SER A 14 -12.24 18.01 -11.88
CA SER A 14 -12.66 17.29 -13.08
C SER A 14 -12.17 15.84 -13.05
N LEU A 15 -12.98 14.91 -13.57
CA LEU A 15 -12.72 13.47 -13.45
C LEU A 15 -11.54 12.98 -14.32
N ASP A 16 -11.19 13.69 -15.38
CA ASP A 16 -10.02 13.41 -16.24
C ASP A 16 -8.68 13.67 -15.52
N GLN A 17 -8.71 14.43 -14.42
CA GLN A 17 -7.56 14.55 -13.51
C GLN A 17 -7.43 13.35 -12.55
N VAL A 18 -8.47 12.51 -12.46
CA VAL A 18 -8.55 11.38 -11.53
C VAL A 18 -8.39 10.05 -12.26
N TYR A 19 -9.04 9.90 -13.41
CA TYR A 19 -9.15 8.65 -14.17
C TYR A 19 -8.64 8.80 -15.60
N THR A 20 -8.20 7.69 -16.17
CA THR A 20 -7.82 7.63 -17.59
C THR A 20 -9.03 7.84 -18.49
N GLN A 21 -8.80 8.25 -19.74
CA GLN A 21 -9.87 8.43 -20.73
C GLN A 21 -10.72 7.17 -20.95
N ALA A 22 -10.11 5.99 -20.85
CA ALA A 22 -10.80 4.72 -20.96
C ALA A 22 -11.74 4.45 -19.76
N ALA A 23 -11.39 4.97 -18.58
CA ALA A 23 -12.16 4.78 -17.36
C ALA A 23 -13.28 5.81 -17.17
N LEU A 24 -13.16 6.99 -17.79
CA LEU A 24 -14.15 8.06 -17.66
C LEU A 24 -15.57 7.65 -18.05
N SER A 25 -15.74 6.74 -19.00
CA SER A 25 -17.08 6.30 -19.42
C SER A 25 -17.86 5.62 -18.31
N HIS A 26 -17.23 4.76 -17.51
CA HIS A 26 -17.91 4.05 -16.41
C HIS A 26 -17.77 4.76 -15.07
N GLU A 27 -16.64 5.43 -14.80
CA GLU A 27 -16.48 6.20 -13.58
C GLU A 27 -17.37 7.45 -13.59
N GLY A 28 -17.58 8.10 -14.73
CA GLY A 28 -18.53 9.22 -14.84
C GLY A 28 -19.95 8.84 -14.41
N GLU A 29 -20.45 7.68 -14.85
CA GLU A 29 -21.75 7.15 -14.43
C GLU A 29 -21.78 6.87 -12.92
N ARG A 30 -20.75 6.20 -12.39
CA ARG A 30 -20.63 5.91 -10.96
C ARG A 30 -20.64 7.17 -10.08
N TRP A 31 -19.93 8.22 -10.48
CA TRP A 31 -19.87 9.47 -9.72
C TRP A 31 -21.23 10.21 -9.73
N ASN A 32 -21.92 10.22 -10.88
CA ASN A 32 -23.27 10.76 -10.97
C ASN A 32 -24.24 9.99 -10.06
N ASP A 33 -24.17 8.66 -10.05
CA ASP A 33 -24.98 7.82 -9.18
C ASP A 33 -24.74 8.12 -7.69
N VAL A 34 -23.48 8.33 -7.29
CA VAL A 34 -23.11 8.72 -5.92
C VAL A 34 -23.71 10.08 -5.55
N PHE A 35 -23.67 11.07 -6.44
CA PHE A 35 -24.25 12.39 -6.18
C PHE A 35 -25.78 12.35 -6.09
N GLU A 36 -26.45 11.63 -7.00
CA GLU A 36 -27.90 11.46 -6.97
C GLU A 36 -28.36 10.63 -5.78
N GLU A 37 -27.61 9.59 -5.40
CA GLU A 37 -27.86 8.84 -4.17
C GLU A 37 -27.69 9.72 -2.93
N PHE A 38 -26.60 10.47 -2.82
CA PHE A 38 -26.38 11.37 -1.67
C PHE A 38 -27.54 12.37 -1.53
N LYS A 39 -27.97 12.97 -2.63
CA LYS A 39 -29.10 13.91 -2.67
C LYS A 39 -30.42 13.24 -2.30
N ARG A 40 -30.65 12.01 -2.73
CA ARG A 40 -31.83 11.23 -2.36
C ARG A 40 -31.84 10.86 -0.87
N GLU A 41 -30.69 10.45 -0.32
CA GLU A 41 -30.54 9.99 1.06
C GLU A 41 -30.61 11.15 2.08
N TYR A 42 -30.07 12.32 1.72
CA TYR A 42 -29.89 13.45 2.63
C TYR A 42 -30.65 14.72 2.25
N GLY A 43 -31.15 14.84 1.03
CA GLY A 43 -31.84 16.04 0.53
C GLY A 43 -30.94 17.25 0.30
N VAL A 44 -29.62 17.06 0.29
CA VAL A 44 -28.61 18.11 0.06
C VAL A 44 -27.59 17.64 -0.97
N ALA A 45 -26.91 18.58 -1.61
CA ALA A 45 -25.81 18.26 -2.52
C ALA A 45 -24.56 17.81 -1.75
N VAL A 46 -23.65 17.12 -2.44
CA VAL A 46 -22.32 16.81 -1.93
C VAL A 46 -21.48 18.08 -1.92
N ASP A 47 -20.79 18.37 -0.82
CA ASP A 47 -19.84 19.49 -0.76
C ASP A 47 -18.54 19.10 -1.48
N ARG A 48 -17.99 17.94 -1.11
CA ARG A 48 -16.74 17.39 -1.65
C ARG A 48 -16.72 15.86 -1.54
N VAL A 49 -15.80 15.24 -2.29
CA VAL A 49 -15.53 13.79 -2.21
C VAL A 49 -14.06 13.57 -1.86
N ALA A 50 -13.79 12.87 -0.77
CA ALA A 50 -12.46 12.34 -0.53
C ALA A 50 -12.32 10.99 -1.22
N ARG A 51 -11.33 10.85 -2.10
CA ARG A 51 -11.09 9.65 -2.90
C ARG A 51 -9.74 9.04 -2.53
N ALA A 52 -9.73 7.74 -2.26
CA ALA A 52 -8.49 6.99 -2.02
C ALA A 52 -8.53 5.64 -2.75
N PRO A 53 -7.54 5.33 -3.60
CA PRO A 53 -7.50 4.07 -4.34
C PRO A 53 -7.08 2.89 -3.47
N GLY A 54 -7.50 1.69 -3.88
CA GLY A 54 -6.83 0.45 -3.50
C GLY A 54 -5.44 0.37 -4.12
N ARG A 55 -4.74 -0.74 -3.87
CA ARG A 55 -3.36 -0.91 -4.38
C ARG A 55 -3.02 -2.36 -4.67
N VAL A 56 -2.10 -2.53 -5.61
CA VAL A 56 -1.43 -3.80 -5.88
C VAL A 56 0.05 -3.69 -5.50
N ASN A 57 0.59 -4.72 -4.85
CA ASN A 57 2.02 -4.79 -4.59
C ASN A 57 2.67 -5.59 -5.72
N ILE A 58 3.53 -4.96 -6.53
CA ILE A 58 4.17 -5.65 -7.66
C ILE A 58 5.26 -6.59 -7.14
N ILE A 59 6.05 -6.16 -6.15
CA ILE A 59 7.08 -6.98 -5.51
C ILE A 59 7.44 -6.42 -4.12
N GLY A 60 7.80 -7.30 -3.17
CA GLY A 60 8.09 -6.90 -1.79
C GLY A 60 7.03 -7.31 -0.77
N GLU A 61 6.55 -8.55 -0.77
CA GLU A 61 5.56 -8.97 0.24
C GLU A 61 6.19 -9.19 1.61
N HIS A 62 5.46 -8.86 2.69
CA HIS A 62 5.84 -9.21 4.06
C HIS A 62 7.21 -8.68 4.54
N ILE A 63 7.74 -7.65 3.89
CA ILE A 63 9.01 -7.02 4.26
C ILE A 63 8.85 -5.57 4.77
N ASP A 64 7.67 -4.98 4.60
CA ASP A 64 7.36 -3.61 5.01
C ASP A 64 7.44 -3.42 6.54
N TYR A 65 6.85 -4.32 7.32
CA TYR A 65 7.01 -4.33 8.78
C TYR A 65 8.40 -4.80 9.25
N CYS A 66 9.22 -5.33 8.35
CA CYS A 66 10.65 -5.56 8.60
C CYS A 66 11.50 -4.32 8.29
N GLY A 67 10.88 -3.24 7.79
CA GLY A 67 11.49 -1.96 7.49
C GLY A 67 12.14 -1.87 6.11
N PHE A 68 12.03 -2.91 5.27
CA PHE A 68 12.57 -2.89 3.91
C PHE A 68 11.60 -2.23 2.94
N SER A 69 12.17 -1.70 1.87
CA SER A 69 11.41 -1.01 0.82
C SER A 69 10.55 -1.98 0.01
N VAL A 70 9.49 -1.45 -0.60
CA VAL A 70 8.51 -2.20 -1.41
C VAL A 70 8.18 -1.43 -2.69
N LEU A 71 7.58 -2.11 -3.69
CA LEU A 71 7.20 -1.53 -4.99
C LEU A 71 5.71 -1.77 -5.34
N PRO A 72 4.77 -1.12 -4.66
CA PRO A 72 3.36 -1.13 -5.06
C PRO A 72 2.99 -0.06 -6.08
N ALA A 73 1.74 -0.09 -6.51
CA ALA A 73 1.06 0.98 -7.24
C ALA A 73 -0.42 1.03 -6.83
N ALA A 74 -1.02 2.22 -6.88
CA ALA A 74 -2.48 2.37 -6.83
C ALA A 74 -3.12 1.75 -8.08
N ILE A 75 -4.33 1.23 -7.89
CA ILE A 75 -5.19 0.73 -8.97
C ILE A 75 -6.38 1.69 -9.17
N GLU A 76 -7.12 1.50 -10.25
CA GLU A 76 -8.29 2.32 -10.59
C GLU A 76 -9.38 2.21 -9.51
N ARG A 77 -9.63 0.99 -9.04
CA ARG A 77 -10.63 0.70 -8.00
C ARG A 77 -10.30 1.48 -6.72
N ASP A 78 -11.31 2.13 -6.15
CA ASP A 78 -11.13 3.09 -5.06
C ASP A 78 -12.31 3.13 -4.08
N VAL A 79 -12.15 3.95 -3.05
CA VAL A 79 -13.19 4.33 -2.11
C VAL A 79 -13.45 5.82 -2.24
N LEU A 80 -14.71 6.16 -2.47
CA LEU A 80 -15.26 7.51 -2.47
C LEU A 80 -15.98 7.74 -1.14
N VAL A 81 -15.60 8.81 -0.45
CA VAL A 81 -16.28 9.32 0.74
C VAL A 81 -16.85 10.68 0.36
N ALA A 82 -18.10 10.68 -0.09
CA ALA A 82 -18.85 11.89 -0.38
C ALA A 82 -19.41 12.47 0.91
N PHE A 83 -19.26 13.78 1.12
CA PHE A 83 -19.71 14.41 2.35
C PHE A 83 -20.31 15.80 2.15
N SER A 84 -21.17 16.18 3.10
CA SER A 84 -21.68 17.54 3.24
C SER A 84 -21.85 17.93 4.70
N THR A 85 -21.65 19.21 4.97
CA THR A 85 -21.91 19.87 6.26
C THR A 85 -23.21 20.68 6.26
N ALA A 86 -23.93 20.69 5.14
CA ALA A 86 -25.21 21.39 5.00
C ALA A 86 -26.30 20.76 5.89
N SER A 87 -27.26 21.59 6.31
CA SER A 87 -28.44 21.10 7.01
C SER A 87 -29.35 20.33 6.06
N PRO A 88 -29.72 19.07 6.37
CA PRO A 88 -30.58 18.28 5.50
C PRO A 88 -31.95 18.96 5.33
N SER A 89 -32.44 19.04 4.09
CA SER A 89 -33.70 19.72 3.75
C SER A 89 -34.94 18.95 4.17
N SER A 90 -34.80 17.66 4.47
CA SER A 90 -35.86 16.81 5.00
C SER A 90 -35.56 16.44 6.45
N SER A 91 -36.60 16.40 7.28
CA SER A 91 -36.60 15.65 8.54
C SER A 91 -36.57 14.15 8.20
N GLY A 92 -35.48 13.69 7.55
CA GLY A 92 -35.24 12.29 7.29
C GLY A 92 -35.34 11.55 8.61
N LYS A 93 -36.23 10.56 8.69
CA LYS A 93 -36.70 9.96 9.94
C LYS A 93 -35.58 9.35 10.82
N ASP A 94 -34.35 9.26 10.31
CA ASP A 94 -33.20 8.61 10.95
C ASP A 94 -31.90 9.45 10.92
N ILE A 95 -31.97 10.80 10.89
CA ILE A 95 -30.78 11.66 11.05
C ILE A 95 -30.71 12.20 12.49
N PRO A 96 -29.79 11.71 13.34
CA PRO A 96 -29.68 12.16 14.73
C PRO A 96 -29.25 13.62 14.84
N SER A 97 -29.68 14.26 15.92
CA SER A 97 -29.19 15.59 16.33
C SER A 97 -28.14 15.43 17.44
N PRO A 98 -27.18 16.36 17.56
CA PRO A 98 -26.19 16.32 18.63
C PRO A 98 -26.85 16.22 20.01
N SER A 99 -26.29 15.39 20.87
CA SER A 99 -26.73 15.25 22.27
C SER A 99 -26.54 16.54 23.08
N GLU A 100 -25.54 17.35 22.74
CA GLU A 100 -25.24 18.62 23.39
C GLU A 100 -24.67 19.66 22.41
N LYS A 101 -24.73 20.94 22.80
CA LYS A 101 -24.20 22.04 22.00
C LYS A 101 -22.68 21.94 21.89
N GLY A 102 -22.15 22.01 20.67
CA GLY A 102 -20.72 21.92 20.39
C GLY A 102 -20.24 20.53 19.94
N LYS A 103 -21.09 19.50 20.08
CA LYS A 103 -20.86 18.20 19.44
C LYS A 103 -21.30 18.22 17.98
N THR A 104 -20.60 17.42 17.19
CA THR A 104 -20.92 17.12 15.80
C THR A 104 -21.35 15.67 15.68
N VAL A 105 -22.47 15.41 15.00
CA VAL A 105 -22.91 14.05 14.65
C VAL A 105 -22.41 13.71 13.25
N PHE A 106 -21.60 12.65 13.12
CA PHE A 106 -21.32 12.03 11.83
C PHE A 106 -22.41 10.99 11.53
N VAL A 107 -23.03 11.08 10.35
CA VAL A 107 -24.05 10.14 9.87
C VAL A 107 -23.50 9.41 8.66
N LEU A 108 -23.24 8.11 8.81
CA LEU A 108 -22.54 7.29 7.83
C LEU A 108 -23.48 6.32 7.16
N ARG A 109 -23.56 6.44 5.83
CA ARG A 109 -24.25 5.51 4.94
C ARG A 109 -23.26 4.91 3.93
N ASN A 110 -23.68 3.84 3.29
CA ASN A 110 -22.92 3.17 2.26
C ASN A 110 -23.85 2.82 1.09
N SER A 111 -23.40 3.01 -0.14
CA SER A 111 -24.18 2.66 -1.34
C SER A 111 -24.52 1.17 -1.40
N SER A 112 -23.71 0.33 -0.77
CA SER A 112 -23.97 -1.11 -0.70
C SER A 112 -24.80 -1.45 0.55
N SER A 113 -25.98 -2.01 0.32
CA SER A 113 -26.93 -2.44 1.37
C SER A 113 -26.39 -3.49 2.34
N LYS A 114 -25.30 -4.20 1.99
CA LYS A 114 -24.59 -5.12 2.91
C LYS A 114 -24.01 -4.42 4.14
N PHE A 115 -23.82 -3.12 4.08
CA PHE A 115 -23.22 -2.31 5.14
C PHE A 115 -24.30 -1.47 5.81
N SER A 116 -24.67 -1.86 7.03
CA SER A 116 -25.70 -1.16 7.80
C SER A 116 -25.30 0.29 8.09
N PRO A 117 -26.22 1.26 7.96
CA PRO A 117 -26.00 2.65 8.35
C PRO A 117 -25.64 2.78 9.84
N THR A 118 -24.92 3.84 10.18
CA THR A 118 -24.57 4.13 11.58
C THR A 118 -24.28 5.61 11.79
N SER A 119 -24.16 6.04 13.04
CA SER A 119 -23.78 7.41 13.41
C SER A 119 -22.97 7.41 14.69
N PHE A 120 -22.10 8.41 14.84
CA PHE A 120 -21.39 8.66 16.09
C PHE A 120 -21.21 10.17 16.32
N GLU A 121 -21.02 10.54 17.58
CA GLU A 121 -20.79 11.93 17.98
C GLU A 121 -19.34 12.18 18.33
N VAL A 122 -18.88 13.40 18.09
CA VAL A 122 -17.51 13.84 18.42
C VAL A 122 -17.47 15.35 18.66
N ASP A 123 -16.59 15.78 19.55
CA ASP A 123 -16.14 17.16 19.65
C ASP A 123 -15.01 17.41 18.63
N LEU A 124 -15.35 18.01 17.49
CA LEU A 124 -14.36 18.38 16.47
C LEU A 124 -13.37 19.46 16.94
N THR A 125 -13.61 20.08 18.10
CA THR A 125 -12.66 20.99 18.75
C THR A 125 -11.75 20.30 19.78
N GLY A 126 -12.00 19.02 20.04
CA GLY A 126 -11.26 18.18 20.99
C GLY A 126 -10.07 17.46 20.38
N ASP A 127 -9.45 16.58 21.17
CA ASP A 127 -8.29 15.76 20.81
C ASP A 127 -8.68 14.32 20.39
N GLY A 128 -9.98 14.08 20.15
CA GLY A 128 -10.50 12.77 19.76
C GLY A 128 -10.53 11.73 20.88
N THR A 129 -10.27 12.11 22.13
CA THR A 129 -10.37 11.19 23.29
C THR A 129 -11.81 10.73 23.55
N ASP A 130 -12.79 11.53 23.14
CA ASP A 130 -14.23 11.21 23.20
C ASP A 130 -14.67 10.24 22.09
N VAL A 131 -13.84 9.99 21.08
CA VAL A 131 -14.11 9.01 20.02
C VAL A 131 -13.76 7.60 20.51
N ALA A 132 -14.79 6.81 20.79
CA ALA A 132 -14.66 5.39 21.10
C ALA A 132 -14.74 4.55 19.83
N LEU A 133 -13.85 3.56 19.69
CA LEU A 133 -13.98 2.56 18.64
C LEU A 133 -15.07 1.55 19.01
N PRO A 134 -15.89 1.10 18.04
CA PRO A 134 -16.88 0.05 18.29
C PRO A 134 -16.25 -1.21 18.91
N GLN A 135 -16.94 -1.83 19.88
CA GLN A 135 -16.46 -3.07 20.51
C GLN A 135 -16.44 -4.24 19.51
N GLU A 136 -17.51 -4.35 18.71
CA GLU A 136 -17.58 -5.27 17.58
C GLU A 136 -17.12 -4.55 16.31
N HIS A 137 -16.40 -5.26 15.45
CA HIS A 137 -15.92 -4.66 14.21
C HIS A 137 -17.09 -4.37 13.27
N HIS A 138 -17.15 -3.13 12.81
CA HIS A 138 -18.12 -2.66 11.82
C HIS A 138 -17.35 -1.93 10.71
N TRP A 139 -17.91 -1.81 9.51
CA TRP A 139 -17.24 -1.13 8.40
C TRP A 139 -16.89 0.33 8.75
N SER A 140 -17.74 0.99 9.55
CA SER A 140 -17.50 2.35 10.05
C SER A 140 -16.32 2.46 11.01
N SER A 141 -15.80 1.36 11.57
CA SER A 141 -14.63 1.38 12.45
C SER A 141 -13.42 2.02 11.77
N TYR A 142 -13.27 1.87 10.44
CA TYR A 142 -12.21 2.54 9.67
C TYR A 142 -12.40 4.05 9.61
N PHE A 143 -13.64 4.51 9.42
CA PHE A 143 -13.95 5.95 9.43
C PHE A 143 -13.71 6.55 10.81
N ILE A 144 -14.25 5.92 11.85
CA ILE A 144 -14.11 6.35 13.25
C ILE A 144 -12.63 6.38 13.67
N ALA A 145 -11.84 5.38 13.24
CA ALA A 145 -10.41 5.37 13.49
C ALA A 145 -9.68 6.51 12.76
N GLY A 146 -10.07 6.82 11.52
CA GLY A 146 -9.57 7.98 10.77
C GLY A 146 -9.87 9.29 11.51
N THR A 147 -11.11 9.48 11.97
CA THR A 147 -11.51 10.64 12.78
C THR A 147 -10.66 10.76 14.06
N LYS A 148 -10.55 9.67 14.81
CA LYS A 148 -9.72 9.63 16.04
C LYS A 148 -8.25 9.93 15.75
N GLY A 149 -7.73 9.43 14.62
CA GLY A 149 -6.35 9.65 14.21
C GLY A 149 -6.05 11.12 13.93
N ILE A 150 -6.89 11.77 13.11
CA ILE A 150 -6.74 13.19 12.77
C ILE A 150 -6.83 14.06 14.03
N LEU A 151 -7.85 13.84 14.87
CA LEU A 151 -8.06 14.63 16.09
C LEU A 151 -6.99 14.36 17.17
N GLY A 152 -6.44 13.15 17.25
CA GLY A 152 -5.45 12.79 18.27
C GLY A 152 -4.01 13.17 17.92
N HIS A 153 -3.61 13.08 16.64
CA HIS A 153 -2.20 13.17 16.23
C HIS A 153 -1.87 14.50 15.54
N LEU A 154 -2.84 15.06 14.81
CA LEU A 154 -2.60 16.15 13.89
C LEU A 154 -3.36 17.42 14.23
N TYR A 155 -4.46 17.29 14.95
CA TYR A 155 -5.22 18.43 15.41
C TYR A 155 -4.45 19.20 16.49
N ARG A 156 -4.32 20.51 16.26
CA ARG A 156 -3.94 21.50 17.26
C ARG A 156 -5.17 22.36 17.50
N LYS A 157 -5.51 22.63 18.77
CA LYS A 157 -6.60 23.55 19.12
C LYS A 157 -6.48 24.82 18.27
N PRO A 158 -7.48 25.14 17.42
CA PRO A 158 -7.48 26.36 16.66
C PRO A 158 -7.48 27.53 17.64
N ARG A 159 -6.97 28.68 17.18
CA ARG A 159 -7.31 29.93 17.87
C ARG A 159 -8.84 30.02 17.85
N GLN A 160 -9.46 30.24 19.01
CA GLN A 160 -10.92 30.14 19.25
C GLN A 160 -11.83 30.92 18.28
N SER A 161 -11.28 31.74 17.38
CA SER A 161 -11.99 32.58 16.43
C SER A 161 -12.14 32.01 15.00
N GLU A 162 -11.54 30.87 14.64
CA GLU A 162 -11.39 30.47 13.22
C GLU A 162 -12.21 29.26 12.74
N PHE A 163 -12.70 28.38 13.64
CA PHE A 163 -13.47 27.19 13.24
C PHE A 163 -14.74 27.05 14.07
N THR A 164 -15.89 26.96 13.40
CA THR A 164 -17.18 26.63 14.02
C THR A 164 -17.56 25.22 13.58
N PRO A 165 -17.58 24.23 14.50
CA PRO A 165 -17.97 22.87 14.17
C PRO A 165 -19.39 22.83 13.60
N PRO A 166 -19.63 22.09 12.50
CA PRO A 166 -20.99 21.85 12.03
C PRO A 166 -21.73 20.96 13.05
N GLU A 167 -23.05 21.14 13.19
CA GLU A 167 -23.85 20.24 14.04
C GLU A 167 -23.88 18.82 13.47
N ARG A 168 -23.77 18.68 12.14
CA ARG A 168 -23.84 17.39 11.45
C ARG A 168 -22.87 17.32 10.29
N VAL A 169 -22.36 16.12 10.05
CA VAL A 169 -21.63 15.75 8.84
C VAL A 169 -22.30 14.53 8.24
N LEU A 170 -22.77 14.66 7.01
CA LEU A 170 -23.46 13.62 6.27
C LEU A 170 -22.45 12.93 5.35
N ILE A 171 -22.34 11.60 5.43
CA ILE A 171 -21.33 10.80 4.73
C ILE A 171 -22.00 9.68 3.94
N LEU A 172 -21.75 9.62 2.63
CA LEU A 172 -22.02 8.43 1.81
C LEU A 172 -20.71 7.82 1.33
N VAL A 173 -20.54 6.53 1.57
CA VAL A 173 -19.39 5.76 1.12
C VAL A 173 -19.76 4.88 -0.06
N ASN A 174 -18.97 4.96 -1.12
CA ASN A 174 -19.06 4.08 -2.28
C ASN A 174 -17.67 3.51 -2.60
N GLY A 175 -17.51 2.19 -2.60
CA GLY A 175 -16.21 1.55 -2.81
C GLY A 175 -16.27 0.41 -3.81
N THR A 176 -15.31 0.39 -4.75
CA THR A 176 -15.18 -0.64 -5.79
C THR A 176 -13.95 -1.54 -5.60
N VAL A 177 -13.14 -1.28 -4.57
CA VAL A 177 -12.03 -2.17 -4.18
C VAL A 177 -12.61 -3.46 -3.58
N PRO A 178 -12.35 -4.64 -4.17
CA PRO A 178 -12.89 -5.90 -3.65
C PRO A 178 -12.43 -6.17 -2.22
N GLU A 179 -13.36 -6.50 -1.33
CA GLU A 179 -13.05 -6.74 0.08
C GLU A 179 -12.31 -8.06 0.29
N GLY A 180 -11.39 -8.09 1.27
CA GLY A 180 -10.66 -9.31 1.62
C GLY A 180 -9.77 -9.87 0.50
N SER A 181 -9.65 -9.15 -0.62
CA SER A 181 -8.95 -9.55 -1.84
C SER A 181 -7.44 -9.32 -1.80
N GLY A 182 -6.91 -8.73 -0.72
CA GLY A 182 -5.51 -8.31 -0.67
C GLY A 182 -5.20 -7.00 -1.41
N LEU A 183 -6.21 -6.28 -1.94
CA LEU A 183 -6.07 -5.00 -2.65
C LEU A 183 -6.26 -3.75 -1.77
N SER A 184 -6.27 -3.94 -0.45
CA SER A 184 -6.27 -2.87 0.57
C SER A 184 -7.50 -1.97 0.62
N SER A 185 -8.70 -2.54 0.51
CA SER A 185 -9.95 -1.80 0.71
C SER A 185 -10.04 -1.12 2.09
N SER A 186 -9.50 -1.74 3.15
CA SER A 186 -9.45 -1.17 4.51
C SER A 186 -8.58 0.09 4.60
N SER A 187 -7.40 0.04 3.97
CA SER A 187 -6.47 1.18 3.94
C SER A 187 -6.97 2.31 3.07
N ALA A 188 -7.61 1.99 1.93
CA ALA A 188 -8.29 2.98 1.09
C ALA A 188 -9.41 3.69 1.89
N MET A 189 -10.27 2.92 2.57
CA MET A 189 -11.33 3.47 3.42
C MET A 189 -10.79 4.35 4.55
N THR A 190 -9.76 3.88 5.26
CA THR A 190 -9.12 4.64 6.36
C THR A 190 -8.48 5.93 5.84
N THR A 191 -7.81 5.87 4.70
CA THR A 191 -7.17 7.03 4.04
C THR A 191 -8.22 8.04 3.60
N ALA A 192 -9.24 7.65 2.83
CA ALA A 192 -10.31 8.55 2.41
C ALA A 192 -11.04 9.20 3.60
N SER A 193 -11.25 8.45 4.68
CA SER A 193 -11.85 8.97 5.91
C SER A 193 -10.97 10.05 6.57
N ALA A 194 -9.66 9.81 6.68
CA ALA A 194 -8.73 10.80 7.22
C ALA A 194 -8.69 12.09 6.37
N ILE A 195 -8.77 11.96 5.05
CA ILE A 195 -8.82 13.08 4.10
C ILE A 195 -10.12 13.88 4.30
N ALA A 196 -11.28 13.21 4.36
CA ALA A 196 -12.56 13.86 4.57
C ALA A 196 -12.58 14.65 5.89
N VAL A 197 -12.14 14.04 6.99
CA VAL A 197 -12.10 14.71 8.30
C VAL A 197 -11.13 15.90 8.28
N LEU A 198 -9.97 15.78 7.63
CA LEU A 198 -9.01 16.87 7.48
C LEU A 198 -9.61 18.10 6.77
N GLU A 199 -10.40 17.85 5.72
CA GLU A 199 -11.09 18.90 4.98
C GLU A 199 -12.22 19.52 5.80
N ILE A 200 -13.01 18.71 6.51
CA ILE A 200 -14.11 19.18 7.37
C ILE A 200 -13.59 20.12 8.47
N VAL A 201 -12.41 19.85 9.03
CA VAL A 201 -11.79 20.73 10.04
C VAL A 201 -11.01 21.91 9.43
N GLY A 202 -10.98 22.04 8.10
CA GLY A 202 -10.38 23.17 7.38
C GLY A 202 -8.85 23.23 7.46
N ARG A 203 -8.16 22.09 7.55
CA ARG A 203 -6.68 22.03 7.76
C ARG A 203 -5.89 21.40 6.62
N ARG A 204 -6.52 21.20 5.46
CA ARG A 204 -5.83 20.69 4.27
C ARG A 204 -4.82 21.69 3.71
N GLU A 205 -5.14 22.98 3.72
CA GLU A 205 -4.31 24.08 3.18
C GLU A 205 -4.00 25.14 4.25
N GLY A 206 -3.16 26.12 3.89
CA GLY A 206 -2.73 27.23 4.75
C GLY A 206 -1.36 27.03 5.38
N ASP A 207 -0.89 28.03 6.13
CA ASP A 207 0.42 28.03 6.81
C ASP A 207 0.59 26.87 7.82
N ASP A 208 -0.55 26.35 8.29
CA ASP A 208 -0.71 25.25 9.25
C ASP A 208 -1.26 23.97 8.57
N GLY A 209 -1.21 23.92 7.23
CA GLY A 209 -1.72 22.84 6.39
C GLY A 209 -0.96 21.54 6.58
N ILE A 210 -1.69 20.43 6.49
CA ILE A 210 -1.17 19.10 6.77
C ILE A 210 -0.60 18.46 5.50
N SER A 211 0.62 17.95 5.60
CA SER A 211 1.30 17.32 4.46
C SER A 211 0.71 15.95 4.12
N ARG A 212 0.89 15.50 2.87
CA ARG A 212 0.55 14.12 2.47
C ARG A 212 1.21 13.08 3.37
N ARG A 213 2.46 13.32 3.80
CA ARG A 213 3.18 12.44 4.74
C ARG A 213 2.43 12.33 6.07
N ASP A 214 1.98 13.45 6.62
CA ASP A 214 1.28 13.46 7.90
C ASP A 214 -0.06 12.73 7.82
N VAL A 215 -0.85 12.97 6.76
CA VAL A 215 -2.09 12.22 6.53
C VAL A 215 -1.83 10.72 6.38
N THR A 216 -0.77 10.35 5.66
CA THR A 216 -0.39 8.94 5.49
C THR A 216 -0.02 8.30 6.81
N ASN A 217 0.80 8.97 7.63
CA ASN A 217 1.18 8.48 8.95
C ASN A 217 -0.04 8.28 9.86
N VAL A 218 -0.98 9.22 9.84
CA VAL A 218 -2.24 9.07 10.58
C VAL A 218 -3.06 7.90 10.05
N ALA A 219 -3.21 7.74 8.74
CA ALA A 219 -3.97 6.62 8.18
C ALA A 219 -3.36 5.27 8.60
N ILE A 220 -2.03 5.18 8.63
CA ILE A 220 -1.30 4.00 9.12
C ILE A 220 -1.63 3.73 10.59
N GLU A 221 -1.54 4.75 11.44
CA GLU A 221 -1.79 4.62 12.88
C GLU A 221 -3.26 4.31 13.18
N SER A 222 -4.19 4.96 12.50
CA SER A 222 -5.63 4.73 12.59
C SER A 222 -6.00 3.29 12.27
N GLU A 223 -5.46 2.70 11.20
CA GLU A 223 -5.79 1.32 10.83
C GLU A 223 -5.31 0.31 11.89
N ARG A 224 -4.18 0.59 12.56
CA ARG A 224 -3.69 -0.24 13.69
C ARG A 224 -4.67 -0.28 14.85
N LEU A 225 -5.43 0.80 15.08
CA LEU A 225 -6.47 0.84 16.12
C LEU A 225 -7.62 -0.14 15.83
N VAL A 226 -7.86 -0.48 14.56
CA VAL A 226 -8.96 -1.39 14.14
C VAL A 226 -8.60 -2.87 14.33
N GLY A 227 -7.32 -3.18 14.57
CA GLY A 227 -6.90 -4.52 15.00
C GLY A 227 -5.81 -5.19 14.17
N VAL A 228 -5.22 -4.50 13.18
CA VAL A 228 -4.23 -5.09 12.27
C VAL A 228 -2.90 -4.37 12.44
N ASN A 229 -1.80 -5.10 12.65
CA ASN A 229 -0.45 -4.51 12.72
C ASN A 229 0.07 -4.19 11.30
N SER A 230 -0.65 -3.37 10.54
CA SER A 230 -0.24 -2.93 9.21
C SER A 230 1.10 -2.19 9.29
N GLY A 231 1.98 -2.42 8.32
CA GLY A 231 3.24 -1.69 8.19
C GLY A 231 2.97 -0.25 7.77
N GLY A 232 3.06 0.02 6.48
CA GLY A 232 2.70 1.34 5.92
C GLY A 232 2.61 1.39 4.41
N MET A 233 2.79 0.25 3.73
CA MET A 233 2.77 0.15 2.27
C MET A 233 1.44 0.61 1.69
N ASP A 234 0.34 0.10 2.23
CA ASP A 234 -0.99 0.22 1.63
C ASP A 234 -1.46 1.68 1.58
N GLN A 235 -1.34 2.39 2.69
CA GLN A 235 -1.71 3.80 2.83
C GLN A 235 -0.77 4.68 2.00
N SER A 236 0.53 4.40 2.01
CA SER A 236 1.52 5.14 1.23
C SER A 236 1.27 4.99 -0.28
N ALA A 237 0.99 3.77 -0.75
CA ALA A 237 0.60 3.52 -2.13
C ALA A 237 -0.69 4.25 -2.49
N SER A 238 -1.68 4.23 -1.60
CA SER A 238 -2.95 4.93 -1.80
C SER A 238 -2.74 6.44 -1.96
N VAL A 239 -1.87 7.06 -1.17
CA VAL A 239 -1.66 8.53 -1.17
C VAL A 239 -0.68 9.02 -2.25
N PHE A 240 0.43 8.31 -2.47
CA PHE A 240 1.56 8.84 -3.25
C PHE A 240 1.66 8.33 -4.68
N SER A 241 0.84 7.37 -5.08
CA SER A 241 0.86 6.85 -6.45
C SER A 241 0.53 7.91 -7.49
N ARG A 242 1.05 7.68 -8.69
CA ARG A 242 0.85 8.52 -9.87
C ARG A 242 0.62 7.60 -11.07
N PRO A 243 -0.13 8.07 -12.09
CA PRO A 243 -0.34 7.29 -13.30
C PRO A 243 0.98 6.83 -13.92
N MET A 244 1.04 5.58 -14.38
CA MET A 244 2.20 4.98 -15.05
C MET A 244 3.49 4.90 -14.22
N HIS A 245 3.42 5.01 -12.89
CA HIS A 245 4.59 4.87 -12.00
C HIS A 245 4.38 3.78 -10.94
N LEU A 246 5.37 2.94 -10.72
CA LEU A 246 5.47 2.20 -9.47
C LEU A 246 5.97 3.14 -8.37
N LEU A 247 5.63 2.83 -7.13
CA LEU A 247 6.04 3.63 -5.99
C LEU A 247 7.08 2.87 -5.17
N HIS A 248 8.33 3.33 -5.18
CA HIS A 248 9.35 2.83 -4.26
C HIS A 248 9.17 3.49 -2.90
N ILE A 249 8.66 2.72 -1.94
CA ILE A 249 8.40 3.21 -0.58
C ILE A 249 9.52 2.76 0.34
N GLU A 250 10.15 3.70 1.03
CA GLU A 250 11.14 3.46 2.07
C GLU A 250 10.54 3.86 3.42
N PHE A 251 10.66 3.01 4.44
CA PHE A 251 10.03 3.26 5.75
C PHE A 251 11.01 3.78 6.82
N ILE A 252 12.29 3.43 6.70
CA ILE A 252 13.34 3.69 7.69
C ILE A 252 14.51 4.38 6.97
N PRO A 253 15.08 5.48 7.53
CA PRO A 253 14.76 6.09 8.82
C PRO A 253 13.49 6.96 8.83
N THR A 254 12.99 7.33 7.66
CA THR A 254 11.78 8.14 7.47
C THR A 254 10.97 7.61 6.31
N LEU A 255 9.65 7.83 6.33
CA LEU A 255 8.78 7.51 5.20
C LEU A 255 9.11 8.40 3.99
N GLU A 256 9.61 7.77 2.94
CA GLU A 256 9.85 8.38 1.62
C GLU A 256 9.15 7.56 0.54
N ALA A 257 8.55 8.25 -0.44
CA ALA A 257 7.76 7.62 -1.48
C ALA A 257 8.15 8.18 -2.84
N ARG A 258 8.94 7.41 -3.60
CA ARG A 258 9.52 7.84 -4.87
C ARG A 258 8.82 7.15 -6.04
N ALA A 259 8.22 7.95 -6.92
CA ALA A 259 7.60 7.45 -8.14
C ALA A 259 8.69 7.02 -9.14
N ILE A 260 8.60 5.79 -9.63
CA ILE A 260 9.47 5.19 -10.65
C ILE A 260 8.62 4.94 -11.90
N PRO A 261 8.91 5.61 -13.03
CA PRO A 261 8.11 5.45 -14.23
C PRO A 261 8.20 4.02 -14.76
N LEU A 262 7.09 3.50 -15.29
CA LEU A 262 7.10 2.27 -16.06
C LEU A 262 7.79 2.50 -17.41
N PRO A 263 8.64 1.56 -17.87
CA PRO A 263 9.28 1.65 -19.17
C PRO A 263 8.27 1.45 -20.30
N GLN A 264 8.46 2.15 -21.40
CA GLN A 264 7.76 1.84 -22.65
C GLN A 264 8.37 0.59 -23.28
N THR A 265 7.50 -0.30 -23.76
CA THR A 265 7.86 -1.60 -24.34
C THR A 265 7.07 -1.82 -25.62
N ASN A 266 7.60 -2.64 -26.52
CA ASN A 266 6.88 -3.08 -27.71
C ASN A 266 6.89 -4.62 -27.81
N PRO A 267 5.75 -5.30 -27.65
CA PRO A 267 4.43 -4.74 -27.34
C PRO A 267 4.37 -4.18 -25.90
N PRO A 268 3.44 -3.25 -25.62
CA PRO A 268 3.16 -2.78 -24.27
C PRO A 268 2.76 -3.93 -23.32
N PHE A 269 2.82 -3.67 -22.00
CA PHE A 269 2.42 -4.63 -20.98
C PHE A 269 1.44 -4.00 -19.97
N SER A 270 0.65 -4.88 -19.35
CA SER A 270 -0.26 -4.56 -18.26
C SER A 270 -0.07 -5.53 -17.11
N PHE A 271 -0.51 -5.13 -15.92
CA PHE A 271 -0.70 -6.05 -14.82
C PHE A 271 -2.15 -6.54 -14.84
N VAL A 272 -2.34 -7.85 -14.69
CA VAL A 272 -3.67 -8.45 -14.53
C VAL A 272 -3.78 -8.99 -13.12
N ILE A 273 -4.77 -8.51 -12.38
CA ILE A 273 -5.08 -8.94 -11.02
C ILE A 273 -6.22 -9.95 -11.08
N ALA A 274 -6.03 -11.09 -10.43
CA ALA A 274 -7.05 -12.14 -10.34
C ALA A 274 -7.29 -12.53 -8.89
N ASN A 275 -8.50 -12.29 -8.39
CA ASN A 275 -8.95 -12.60 -7.05
C ASN A 275 -9.28 -14.09 -6.93
N THR A 276 -8.74 -14.77 -5.93
CA THR A 276 -9.02 -16.18 -5.62
C THR A 276 -10.47 -16.43 -5.22
N LEU A 277 -11.19 -15.37 -4.80
CA LEU A 277 -12.47 -15.41 -4.09
C LEU A 277 -12.41 -16.11 -2.72
N VAL A 278 -11.20 -16.37 -2.22
CA VAL A 278 -10.96 -16.80 -0.84
C VAL A 278 -10.61 -15.57 -0.02
N THR A 279 -11.49 -15.22 0.91
CA THR A 279 -11.32 -14.06 1.77
C THR A 279 -10.12 -14.23 2.69
N SER A 280 -9.10 -13.39 2.51
CA SER A 280 -7.99 -13.28 3.45
C SER A 280 -8.45 -12.49 4.68
N ASN A 281 -9.09 -13.18 5.64
CA ASN A 281 -9.57 -12.55 6.87
C ASN A 281 -8.40 -12.31 7.83
N LYS A 282 -7.69 -11.19 7.60
CA LYS A 282 -6.48 -10.80 8.34
C LYS A 282 -6.71 -10.69 9.85
N LYS A 283 -7.93 -10.38 10.31
CA LYS A 283 -8.24 -10.20 11.73
C LYS A 283 -8.47 -11.54 12.44
N VAL A 284 -9.29 -12.42 11.85
CA VAL A 284 -9.63 -13.71 12.47
C VAL A 284 -8.45 -14.68 12.41
N THR A 285 -7.77 -14.74 11.27
CA THR A 285 -6.63 -15.65 11.07
C THR A 285 -5.30 -15.08 11.54
N ALA A 286 -5.29 -13.84 12.05
CA ALA A 286 -4.07 -13.10 12.38
C ALA A 286 -3.11 -13.91 13.26
N LYS A 287 -3.66 -14.61 14.27
CA LYS A 287 -2.86 -15.33 15.26
C LYS A 287 -2.10 -16.53 14.71
N TYR A 288 -2.57 -17.12 13.61
CA TYR A 288 -1.89 -18.24 12.94
C TYR A 288 -1.15 -17.81 11.66
N HIS A 289 -1.50 -16.64 11.11
CA HIS A 289 -0.97 -16.12 9.84
C HIS A 289 -0.19 -14.82 10.06
N TYR A 290 -0.81 -13.66 9.80
CA TYR A 290 -0.11 -12.38 9.69
C TYR A 290 0.65 -11.96 10.97
N ASN A 291 0.01 -11.99 12.14
CA ASN A 291 0.67 -11.60 13.40
C ASN A 291 1.74 -12.62 13.81
N LEU A 292 1.52 -13.91 13.53
CA LEU A 292 2.54 -14.93 13.75
C LEU A 292 3.80 -14.61 12.94
N ARG A 293 3.67 -14.26 11.66
CA ARG A 293 4.81 -13.89 10.80
C ARG A 293 5.57 -12.67 11.33
N VAL A 294 4.85 -11.66 11.85
CA VAL A 294 5.47 -10.50 12.49
C VAL A 294 6.30 -10.94 13.71
N VAL A 295 5.75 -11.81 14.56
CA VAL A 295 6.47 -12.35 15.73
C VAL A 295 7.68 -13.19 15.32
N GLU A 296 7.55 -14.06 14.32
CA GLU A 296 8.67 -14.84 13.77
C GLU A 296 9.80 -13.91 13.28
N CYS A 297 9.47 -12.82 12.59
CA CYS A 297 10.48 -11.86 12.14
C CYS A 297 11.14 -11.12 13.30
N ARG A 298 10.38 -10.75 14.34
CA ARG A 298 10.91 -10.11 15.56
C ARG A 298 11.87 -11.03 16.33
N LEU A 299 11.51 -12.30 16.51
CA LEU A 299 12.36 -13.28 17.17
C LEU A 299 13.65 -13.55 16.39
N GLY A 300 13.53 -13.71 15.07
CA GLY A 300 14.70 -13.88 14.20
C GLY A 300 15.62 -12.65 14.20
N ALA A 301 15.06 -11.43 14.27
CA ALA A 301 15.83 -10.20 14.43
C ALA A 301 16.62 -10.18 15.75
N LEU A 302 16.01 -10.55 16.89
CA LEU A 302 16.72 -10.61 18.17
C LEU A 302 17.90 -11.61 18.15
N LEU A 303 17.69 -12.80 17.59
CA LEU A 303 18.76 -13.80 17.47
C LEU A 303 19.88 -13.33 16.54
N LEU A 304 19.52 -12.69 15.42
CA LEU A 304 20.49 -12.10 14.49
C LEU A 304 21.28 -10.98 15.17
N ALA A 305 20.63 -10.10 15.93
CA ALA A 305 21.30 -9.04 16.67
C ALA A 305 22.34 -9.61 17.65
N LYS A 306 21.96 -10.65 18.41
CA LYS A 306 22.88 -11.35 19.32
C LYS A 306 24.07 -11.97 18.56
N PHE A 307 23.82 -12.64 17.44
CA PHE A 307 24.88 -13.24 16.61
C PHE A 307 25.87 -12.19 16.06
N LEU A 308 25.35 -11.03 15.66
CA LEU A 308 26.14 -9.90 15.16
C LEU A 308 26.80 -9.09 16.28
N GLY A 309 26.57 -9.41 17.55
CA GLY A 309 27.09 -8.64 18.68
C GLY A 309 26.53 -7.21 18.77
N LEU A 310 25.32 -6.99 18.23
CA LEU A 310 24.62 -5.71 18.32
C LEU A 310 23.83 -5.63 19.63
N HIS A 311 23.85 -4.48 20.29
CA HIS A 311 23.20 -4.26 21.60
C HIS A 311 21.68 -4.03 21.50
N TYR A 312 20.97 -4.89 20.76
CA TYR A 312 19.52 -4.91 20.71
C TYR A 312 18.99 -6.09 21.54
N THR A 313 18.07 -5.82 22.44
CA THR A 313 17.44 -6.81 23.32
C THR A 313 15.92 -6.80 23.13
N HIS A 314 15.24 -7.76 23.75
CA HIS A 314 13.78 -7.84 23.76
C HIS A 314 13.10 -6.60 24.39
N GLU A 315 13.84 -5.81 25.16
CA GLU A 315 13.41 -4.55 25.78
C GLU A 315 13.66 -3.33 24.90
N THR A 316 14.50 -3.42 23.87
CA THR A 316 14.85 -2.27 23.03
C THR A 316 13.61 -1.68 22.36
N ARG A 317 13.45 -0.36 22.44
CA ARG A 317 12.37 0.39 21.80
C ARG A 317 12.94 1.58 21.01
N PRO A 318 12.50 1.82 19.75
CA PRO A 318 11.59 0.97 18.96
C PRO A 318 12.15 -0.45 18.77
N PHE A 319 11.26 -1.43 18.60
CA PHE A 319 11.68 -2.84 18.50
C PHE A 319 12.54 -3.04 17.24
N PRO A 320 13.67 -3.77 17.32
CA PRO A 320 14.58 -3.94 16.18
C PRO A 320 13.91 -4.72 15.04
N SER A 321 13.97 -4.17 13.83
CA SER A 321 13.62 -4.86 12.60
C SER A 321 14.87 -5.33 11.85
N TYR A 322 14.72 -6.25 10.89
CA TYR A 322 15.83 -6.70 10.07
C TYR A 322 16.56 -5.56 9.34
N LYS A 323 15.83 -4.57 8.81
CA LYS A 323 16.44 -3.38 8.21
C LYS A 323 17.28 -2.59 9.22
N THR A 324 16.78 -2.39 10.44
CA THR A 324 17.54 -1.64 11.47
C THR A 324 18.83 -2.35 11.87
N LEU A 325 18.84 -3.69 11.87
CA LEU A 325 20.04 -4.46 12.15
C LEU A 325 21.04 -4.41 10.98
N LEU A 326 20.55 -4.45 9.74
CA LEU A 326 21.38 -4.21 8.55
C LEU A 326 22.05 -2.83 8.64
N ASP A 327 21.28 -1.77 8.91
CA ASP A 327 21.83 -0.42 9.01
C ASP A 327 22.85 -0.28 10.14
N ALA A 328 22.55 -0.83 11.32
CA ALA A 328 23.46 -0.84 12.46
C ALA A 328 24.77 -1.60 12.16
N TYR A 329 24.69 -2.74 11.47
CA TYR A 329 25.85 -3.54 11.12
C TYR A 329 26.77 -2.84 10.10
N PHE A 330 26.20 -2.18 9.09
CA PHE A 330 26.96 -1.41 8.10
C PHE A 330 27.28 0.04 8.53
N LYS A 331 26.84 0.46 9.73
CA LYS A 331 26.98 1.83 10.27
C LYS A 331 26.30 2.90 9.39
N ASN A 332 25.26 2.51 8.67
CA ASN A 332 24.34 3.47 8.08
C ASN A 332 23.57 4.14 9.22
N ARG A 333 23.11 5.40 9.04
CA ARG A 333 22.37 6.10 10.10
C ARG A 333 21.18 5.24 10.52
N GLY A 334 21.21 4.72 11.75
CA GLY A 334 20.13 3.94 12.33
C GLY A 334 18.86 4.79 12.51
N PRO A 335 17.71 4.16 12.78
CA PRO A 335 16.44 4.86 12.93
C PRO A 335 16.50 5.94 14.03
N THR A 336 15.91 7.11 13.76
CA THR A 336 15.49 8.06 14.82
C THR A 336 14.08 7.74 15.33
N HIS A 337 13.29 7.00 14.55
CA HIS A 337 11.98 6.47 14.89
C HIS A 337 11.82 5.06 14.31
N GLY A 338 11.14 4.16 15.02
CA GLY A 338 10.79 2.83 14.50
C GLY A 338 9.28 2.63 14.46
N PRO A 339 8.78 1.38 14.30
CA PRO A 339 7.35 1.14 14.21
C PRO A 339 6.66 1.66 15.47
N ILE A 340 5.93 2.76 15.33
CA ILE A 340 5.31 3.51 16.43
C ILE A 340 4.25 2.61 17.08
N ARG A 341 4.45 2.28 18.37
CA ARG A 341 3.39 1.69 19.21
C ARG A 341 2.50 2.81 19.73
N SER A 342 1.22 2.47 19.85
CA SER A 342 0.15 3.28 20.44
C SER A 342 0.49 3.77 21.85
N ASN A 343 0.13 5.03 22.09
CA ASN A 343 0.07 5.76 23.35
C ASN A 343 1.38 6.40 23.88
N SER A 344 1.32 7.74 23.84
CA SER A 344 1.80 8.70 24.86
C SER A 344 3.29 8.99 25.06
N GLN A 345 4.20 8.60 24.17
CA GLN A 345 5.55 9.18 24.19
C GLN A 345 6.05 9.50 22.78
N ARG A 346 6.08 10.80 22.44
CA ARG A 346 7.08 11.30 21.49
C ARG A 346 8.45 10.96 22.09
N PRO A 347 9.32 10.19 21.43
CA PRO A 347 10.65 9.99 21.95
C PRO A 347 11.44 11.28 21.73
N GLU A 348 11.52 12.13 22.76
CA GLU A 348 12.38 13.32 22.72
C GLU A 348 13.88 12.97 22.80
N LYS A 349 14.27 11.71 23.04
CA LYS A 349 15.68 11.28 23.01
C LYS A 349 15.81 9.81 22.65
N LEU A 350 16.37 9.50 21.48
CA LEU A 350 16.73 8.12 21.09
C LEU A 350 17.99 8.08 20.23
N VAL A 351 19.14 8.35 20.86
CA VAL A 351 20.39 7.57 20.77
C VAL A 351 21.16 7.96 22.06
N PRO A 352 21.67 7.04 22.89
CA PRO A 352 22.75 7.40 23.80
C PRO A 352 23.96 7.72 22.91
N ASP A 353 24.35 9.00 22.82
CA ASP A 353 25.67 9.36 22.30
C ASP A 353 26.69 8.48 23.04
N GLY A 354 27.33 7.56 22.31
CA GLY A 354 28.37 6.69 22.88
C GLY A 354 28.05 5.20 23.01
N ALA A 355 27.20 4.61 22.16
CA ALA A 355 27.27 3.16 21.93
C ALA A 355 28.65 2.82 21.35
N THR A 356 29.61 2.52 22.23
CA THR A 356 30.90 1.98 21.87
C THR A 356 30.67 0.57 21.36
N VAL A 357 30.59 0.43 20.03
CA VAL A 357 30.54 -0.86 19.35
C VAL A 357 31.81 -1.63 19.73
N PRO A 358 31.72 -2.80 20.40
CA PRO A 358 32.88 -3.66 20.58
C PRO A 358 33.46 -3.99 19.21
N ALA A 359 34.78 -3.96 19.06
CA ALA A 359 35.41 -4.26 17.78
C ALA A 359 34.99 -5.67 17.32
N LEU A 360 34.17 -5.74 16.26
CA LEU A 360 33.87 -6.98 15.56
C LEU A 360 35.21 -7.60 15.07
N PRO A 361 35.38 -8.93 15.14
CA PRO A 361 36.57 -9.58 14.59
C PRO A 361 36.77 -9.16 13.12
N SER A 362 38.02 -8.98 12.68
CA SER A 362 38.32 -8.40 11.36
C SER A 362 37.72 -9.18 10.17
N SER A 363 37.40 -10.46 10.37
CA SER A 363 36.71 -11.33 9.41
C SER A 363 35.21 -11.04 9.25
N ARG A 364 34.62 -10.17 10.09
CA ARG A 364 33.19 -9.78 10.09
C ARG A 364 32.97 -8.30 9.83
N LEU A 365 34.00 -7.54 9.40
CA LEU A 365 33.84 -6.13 9.07
C LEU A 365 33.53 -5.95 7.57
N PRO A 366 32.48 -5.20 7.21
CA PRO A 366 32.14 -4.98 5.80
C PRO A 366 33.07 -3.96 5.11
N PRO A 367 33.16 -4.00 3.77
CA PRO A 367 33.87 -2.98 2.98
C PRO A 367 33.18 -1.61 3.09
N LYS A 368 33.97 -0.52 3.08
CA LYS A 368 33.52 0.87 3.34
C LYS A 368 32.56 1.47 2.30
N THR A 369 32.27 0.79 1.20
CA THR A 369 31.47 1.30 0.06
C THR A 369 30.65 0.17 -0.59
N ALA A 370 29.66 -0.36 0.14
CA ALA A 370 28.76 -1.38 -0.37
C ALA A 370 27.49 -0.75 -0.98
N SER A 371 27.04 -1.27 -2.13
CA SER A 371 25.68 -1.03 -2.63
C SER A 371 24.66 -1.80 -1.79
N GLY A 372 23.40 -1.34 -1.72
CA GLY A 372 22.32 -2.03 -0.97
C GLY A 372 22.18 -3.51 -1.34
N THR A 373 22.36 -3.86 -2.62
CA THR A 373 22.39 -5.25 -3.11
C THR A 373 23.52 -6.08 -2.48
N HIS A 374 24.70 -5.47 -2.28
CA HIS A 374 25.84 -6.13 -1.62
C HIS A 374 25.58 -6.31 -0.12
N GLU A 375 25.00 -5.30 0.54
CA GLU A 375 24.63 -5.38 1.96
C GLU A 375 23.64 -6.53 2.20
N LEU A 376 22.59 -6.63 1.38
CA LEU A 376 21.59 -7.71 1.46
C LEU A 376 22.19 -9.09 1.20
N LYS A 377 23.05 -9.24 0.17
CA LYS A 377 23.75 -10.51 -0.12
C LYS A 377 24.67 -10.93 1.02
N THR A 378 25.35 -9.98 1.64
CA THR A 378 26.18 -10.24 2.84
C THR A 378 25.32 -10.70 4.01
N MET A 379 24.19 -10.01 4.25
CA MET A 379 23.27 -10.37 5.31
C MET A 379 22.65 -11.75 5.12
N LEU A 380 22.32 -12.16 3.89
CA LEU A 380 21.85 -13.53 3.60
C LEU A 380 22.85 -14.59 4.06
N GLY A 381 24.15 -14.37 3.82
CA GLY A 381 25.21 -15.25 4.30
C GLY A 381 25.31 -15.30 5.83
N LEU A 382 25.12 -14.15 6.51
CA LEU A 382 25.15 -14.05 7.97
C LEU A 382 23.92 -14.71 8.62
N ILE A 383 22.75 -14.56 8.02
CA ILE A 383 21.51 -15.20 8.49
C ILE A 383 21.62 -16.72 8.35
N GLY A 384 22.22 -17.21 7.26
CA GLY A 384 22.51 -18.63 7.09
C GLY A 384 23.36 -19.21 8.22
N GLN A 385 24.29 -18.42 8.76
CA GLN A 385 25.11 -18.83 9.91
C GLN A 385 24.39 -18.66 11.25
N ALA A 386 23.60 -17.60 11.40
CA ALA A 386 22.93 -17.26 12.67
C ALA A 386 21.69 -18.12 12.94
N LEU A 387 20.89 -18.37 11.91
CA LEU A 387 19.57 -18.97 12.00
C LEU A 387 19.45 -20.26 11.18
N GLY A 388 20.30 -20.45 10.16
CA GLY A 388 20.29 -21.65 9.32
C GLY A 388 20.95 -22.88 9.96
N GLY A 389 20.85 -24.01 9.27
CA GLY A 389 21.43 -25.30 9.69
C GLY A 389 20.42 -26.45 9.63
N PRO A 390 20.88 -27.71 9.75
CA PRO A 390 20.00 -28.88 9.73
C PRO A 390 18.88 -28.79 10.79
N GLY A 391 17.63 -29.01 10.37
CA GLY A 391 16.45 -28.97 11.25
C GLY A 391 15.93 -27.56 11.60
N MET A 392 16.63 -26.48 11.19
CA MET A 392 16.15 -25.11 11.47
C MET A 392 14.94 -24.71 10.61
N GLU A 393 14.67 -25.44 9.53
CA GLU A 393 13.46 -25.29 8.70
C GLU A 393 12.19 -25.74 9.45
N ASP A 394 12.32 -26.62 10.45
CA ASP A 394 11.20 -27.09 11.29
C ASP A 394 10.80 -26.05 12.34
N GLY A 395 11.63 -25.04 12.58
CA GLY A 395 11.40 -23.98 13.54
C GLY A 395 11.74 -24.34 15.00
N MET A 396 11.66 -23.33 15.86
CA MET A 396 12.05 -23.40 17.27
C MET A 396 10.86 -23.14 18.20
N THR A 397 10.84 -23.78 19.38
CA THR A 397 9.86 -23.44 20.43
C THR A 397 10.25 -22.16 21.16
N TRP A 398 9.33 -21.60 21.95
CA TRP A 398 9.63 -20.47 22.83
C TRP A 398 10.86 -20.72 23.71
N GLU A 399 10.94 -21.90 24.31
CA GLU A 399 12.04 -22.29 25.21
C GLU A 399 13.39 -22.29 24.48
N GLN A 400 13.43 -22.83 23.26
CA GLN A 400 14.64 -22.86 22.46
C GLN A 400 15.11 -21.47 22.04
N VAL A 401 14.17 -20.57 21.68
CA VAL A 401 14.51 -19.18 21.35
C VAL A 401 14.97 -18.42 22.59
N ALA A 402 14.28 -18.60 23.71
CA ALA A 402 14.57 -17.96 24.98
C ALA A 402 15.94 -18.40 25.55
N GLU A 403 16.27 -19.69 25.47
CA GLU A 403 17.59 -20.24 25.81
C GLU A 403 18.69 -19.58 24.98
N ARG A 404 18.51 -19.50 23.65
CA ARG A 404 19.48 -18.83 22.77
C ARG A 404 19.63 -17.34 23.04
N LEU A 405 18.56 -16.67 23.49
CA LEU A 405 18.60 -15.26 23.87
C LEU A 405 19.06 -15.03 25.32
N GLU A 406 19.16 -16.09 26.13
CA GLU A 406 19.41 -16.02 27.59
C GLU A 406 18.35 -15.18 28.33
N VAL A 407 17.08 -15.39 28.00
CA VAL A 407 15.92 -14.69 28.61
C VAL A 407 14.92 -15.73 29.11
N ASP A 408 14.13 -15.39 30.13
CA ASP A 408 13.00 -16.22 30.53
C ASP A 408 11.93 -16.31 29.41
N PRO A 409 11.40 -17.50 29.08
CA PRO A 409 10.44 -17.66 27.98
C PRO A 409 9.18 -16.79 28.12
N LYS A 410 8.64 -16.64 29.34
CA LYS A 410 7.41 -15.85 29.57
C LYS A 410 7.68 -14.36 29.45
N VAL A 411 8.86 -13.91 29.88
CA VAL A 411 9.30 -12.52 29.70
C VAL A 411 9.47 -12.21 28.21
N LEU A 412 10.13 -13.12 27.48
CA LEU A 412 10.33 -12.98 26.04
C LEU A 412 8.99 -12.92 25.31
N GLU A 413 8.07 -13.85 25.58
CA GLU A 413 6.75 -13.89 24.97
C GLU A 413 6.00 -12.57 25.16
N LYS A 414 5.91 -12.07 26.39
CA LYS A 414 5.24 -10.80 26.72
C LYS A 414 5.88 -9.59 26.03
N SER A 415 7.19 -9.62 25.80
CA SER A 415 7.92 -8.49 25.22
C SER A 415 7.79 -8.41 23.70
N VAL A 416 7.63 -9.55 23.02
CA VAL A 416 7.60 -9.66 21.56
C VAL A 416 6.18 -9.72 21.00
N THR A 417 5.24 -10.26 21.78
CA THR A 417 3.84 -10.39 21.37
C THR A 417 3.04 -9.15 21.80
N ASP A 418 2.43 -8.48 20.82
CA ASP A 418 1.43 -7.43 21.06
C ASP A 418 0.01 -7.98 21.14
N ARG A 419 -0.17 -9.18 20.59
CA ARG A 419 -1.43 -9.87 20.34
C ARG A 419 -1.15 -11.37 20.41
N GLU A 420 -2.20 -12.15 20.65
CA GLU A 420 -2.13 -13.61 20.65
C GLU A 420 -1.58 -14.14 19.32
N VAL A 421 -0.68 -15.14 19.41
CA VAL A 421 -0.13 -15.88 18.27
C VAL A 421 -0.07 -17.37 18.60
N GLU A 422 -0.37 -18.21 17.60
CA GLU A 422 -0.43 -19.66 17.73
C GLU A 422 0.38 -20.30 16.59
N PRO A 423 1.70 -20.53 16.80
CA PRO A 423 2.52 -21.24 15.83
C PRO A 423 2.06 -22.71 15.68
N LYS A 424 2.12 -23.22 14.45
CA LYS A 424 1.89 -24.65 14.18
C LYS A 424 2.89 -25.49 14.97
N ASP A 425 2.39 -26.51 15.67
CA ASP A 425 3.18 -27.42 16.53
C ASP A 425 4.02 -26.69 17.60
N GLY A 426 3.65 -25.45 17.96
CA GLY A 426 4.40 -24.65 18.94
C GLY A 426 5.73 -24.10 18.41
N ARG A 427 5.98 -24.12 17.09
CA ARG A 427 7.28 -23.81 16.49
C ARG A 427 7.27 -22.57 15.58
N PHE A 428 8.25 -21.71 15.79
CA PHE A 428 8.51 -20.50 15.00
C PHE A 428 9.59 -20.76 13.95
N LYS A 429 9.27 -20.61 12.66
CA LYS A 429 10.19 -20.89 11.54
C LYS A 429 11.10 -19.70 11.22
N LEU A 430 11.93 -19.32 12.19
CA LEU A 430 12.72 -18.08 12.13
C LEU A 430 13.67 -18.02 10.92
N TRP A 431 14.29 -19.14 10.57
CA TRP A 431 15.22 -19.25 9.44
C TRP A 431 14.56 -18.92 8.10
N THR A 432 13.47 -19.62 7.77
CA THR A 432 12.80 -19.46 6.49
C THR A 432 12.15 -18.07 6.37
N ARG A 433 11.63 -17.51 7.47
CA ARG A 433 11.11 -16.13 7.47
C ARG A 433 12.19 -15.11 7.21
N ALA A 434 13.36 -15.25 7.83
CA ALA A 434 14.49 -14.36 7.57
C ALA A 434 15.00 -14.50 6.14
N ARG A 435 15.15 -15.74 5.63
CA ARG A 435 15.52 -16.00 4.23
C ARG A 435 14.57 -15.31 3.26
N HIS A 436 13.26 -15.47 3.45
CA HIS A 436 12.26 -14.77 2.65
C HIS A 436 12.48 -13.26 2.68
N VAL A 437 12.52 -12.65 3.86
CA VAL A 437 12.56 -11.18 3.99
C VAL A 437 13.78 -10.58 3.27
N PHE A 438 14.97 -11.17 3.43
CA PHE A 438 16.16 -10.61 2.80
C PHE A 438 16.26 -10.92 1.30
N THR A 439 15.78 -12.09 0.84
CA THR A 439 15.73 -12.38 -0.60
C THR A 439 14.67 -11.55 -1.30
N GLU A 440 13.53 -11.28 -0.66
CA GLU A 440 12.46 -10.44 -1.19
C GLU A 440 12.88 -8.97 -1.24
N ALA A 441 13.55 -8.47 -0.19
CA ALA A 441 14.13 -7.12 -0.22
C ALA A 441 15.16 -6.99 -1.35
N LEU A 442 15.99 -8.02 -1.59
CA LEU A 442 16.94 -8.02 -2.70
C LEU A 442 16.22 -7.95 -4.05
N ARG A 443 15.15 -8.73 -4.23
CA ARG A 443 14.34 -8.69 -5.45
C ARG A 443 13.71 -7.31 -5.70
N VAL A 444 13.28 -6.59 -4.65
CA VAL A 444 12.80 -5.21 -4.78
C VAL A 444 13.88 -4.29 -5.36
N TYR A 445 15.11 -4.37 -4.86
CA TYR A 445 16.23 -3.59 -5.41
C TYR A 445 16.54 -3.98 -6.85
N GLU A 446 16.61 -5.27 -7.16
CA GLU A 446 16.89 -5.75 -8.52
C GLU A 446 15.77 -5.34 -9.50
N PHE A 447 14.50 -5.39 -9.09
CA PHE A 447 13.38 -4.93 -9.90
C PHE A 447 13.42 -3.42 -10.13
N LYS A 448 13.73 -2.64 -9.09
CA LYS A 448 13.90 -1.19 -9.20
C LYS A 448 15.03 -0.82 -10.16
N ASP A 449 16.19 -1.46 -10.02
CA ASP A 449 17.36 -1.17 -10.85
C ASP A 449 17.04 -1.47 -12.33
N LEU A 450 16.33 -2.57 -12.62
CA LEU A 450 15.84 -2.89 -13.97
C LEU A 450 14.96 -1.76 -14.57
N LEU A 451 14.04 -1.20 -13.77
CA LEU A 451 13.18 -0.09 -14.22
C LEU A 451 14.00 1.19 -14.44
N CYS A 452 14.88 1.54 -13.49
CA CYS A 452 15.67 2.77 -13.55
C CYS A 452 16.68 2.77 -14.71
N ASP A 453 17.36 1.64 -14.95
CA ASP A 453 18.33 1.50 -16.04
C ASP A 453 17.63 1.63 -17.41
N THR A 454 16.43 1.09 -17.54
CA THR A 454 15.65 1.19 -18.78
C THR A 454 15.12 2.61 -18.99
N ALA A 455 14.53 3.24 -17.96
CA ALA A 455 13.99 4.60 -18.05
C ALA A 455 15.08 5.64 -18.37
N ALA A 456 16.28 5.49 -17.81
CA ALA A 456 17.44 6.33 -18.13
C ALA A 456 17.91 6.15 -19.58
N THR A 457 17.72 4.96 -20.16
CA THR A 457 18.05 4.65 -21.56
C THR A 457 17.05 5.30 -22.51
N SER A 458 15.74 5.30 -22.18
CA SER A 458 14.70 6.01 -22.95
C SER A 458 14.87 7.53 -22.96
N GLN A 459 15.51 8.12 -21.94
CA GLN A 459 15.82 9.56 -21.89
C GLN A 459 17.14 9.95 -22.59
N ARG A 460 18.01 9.00 -22.95
CA ARG A 460 19.38 9.27 -23.46
C ARG A 460 19.52 9.26 -24.98
N ALA A 461 18.45 9.10 -25.75
CA ALA A 461 18.52 9.24 -27.20
C ALA A 461 18.65 10.73 -27.59
N SER A 462 19.88 11.20 -27.83
CA SER A 462 20.15 12.51 -28.41
C SER A 462 19.79 12.55 -29.90
N PRO A 463 19.26 13.67 -30.44
CA PRO A 463 18.91 13.80 -31.85
C PRO A 463 20.08 13.65 -32.84
N SER A 464 21.33 13.55 -32.35
CA SER A 464 22.55 13.51 -33.15
C SER A 464 22.87 12.14 -33.75
N ASP A 465 22.16 11.07 -33.35
CA ASP A 465 22.46 9.70 -33.78
C ASP A 465 21.60 9.23 -34.97
N ILE A 466 20.87 10.15 -35.61
CA ILE A 466 20.20 9.92 -36.90
C ILE A 466 21.19 10.31 -38.00
N GLU A 467 22.04 9.37 -38.41
CA GLU A 467 22.81 9.52 -39.65
C GLU A 467 21.84 9.69 -40.84
N ASP A 468 22.12 10.73 -41.64
CA ASP A 468 21.42 11.08 -42.87
C ASP A 468 21.23 9.86 -43.79
N GLY A 469 20.00 9.37 -43.87
CA GLY A 469 19.60 8.29 -44.77
C GLY A 469 18.11 8.35 -45.07
N HIS A 470 17.77 9.08 -46.13
CA HIS A 470 16.45 9.21 -46.77
C HIS A 470 15.36 8.20 -46.35
N THR A 471 14.46 8.61 -45.46
CA THR A 471 13.04 8.19 -45.50
C THR A 471 12.18 9.31 -44.93
N THR A 472 11.30 9.87 -45.77
CA THR A 472 10.23 10.81 -45.40
C THR A 472 9.34 10.24 -44.29
N PRO A 473 8.88 11.03 -43.31
CA PRO A 473 7.81 10.62 -42.43
C PRO A 473 6.49 10.69 -43.21
N ILE A 474 5.88 9.55 -43.48
CA ILE A 474 4.48 9.47 -43.93
C ILE A 474 3.72 8.68 -42.89
N LEU A 475 2.93 9.39 -42.09
CA LEU A 475 1.64 8.93 -41.61
C LEU A 475 0.81 10.17 -41.26
N GLU A 476 0.21 10.75 -42.30
CA GLU A 476 -1.00 11.55 -42.16
C GLU A 476 -2.11 10.61 -41.67
N THR A 477 -2.62 10.84 -40.46
CA THR A 477 -3.90 10.27 -40.04
C THR A 477 -5.02 11.12 -40.61
N SER A 478 -5.74 10.59 -41.59
CA SER A 478 -6.97 11.17 -42.12
C SER A 478 -8.09 11.09 -41.07
N ALA A 479 -8.29 12.18 -40.34
CA ALA A 479 -9.55 12.50 -39.65
C ALA A 479 -9.66 14.02 -39.48
N SER A 480 -9.60 14.74 -40.60
CA SER A 480 -10.07 16.13 -40.66
C SER A 480 -11.48 16.10 -41.25
N ASP A 481 -12.49 16.21 -40.40
CA ASP A 481 -13.59 17.16 -40.63
C ASP A 481 -14.51 17.16 -39.40
N SER A 482 -14.73 18.36 -38.86
CA SER A 482 -15.69 18.76 -37.81
C SER A 482 -15.40 18.42 -36.34
N LEU A 483 -14.40 19.07 -35.73
CA LEU A 483 -14.38 19.37 -34.29
C LEU A 483 -13.85 20.80 -34.05
N PRO A 484 -14.46 21.61 -33.15
CA PRO A 484 -14.06 23.00 -32.91
C PRO A 484 -12.71 23.12 -32.20
N ASP A 485 -12.03 24.26 -32.43
CA ASP A 485 -10.68 24.64 -32.03
C ASP A 485 -10.20 24.09 -30.66
N LEU A 486 -9.37 23.05 -30.73
CA LEU A 486 -8.59 22.49 -29.61
C LEU A 486 -7.24 23.22 -29.41
N GLN A 487 -7.09 24.46 -29.91
CA GLN A 487 -5.85 25.23 -29.78
C GLN A 487 -5.57 25.77 -28.35
N THR A 488 -6.45 25.51 -27.39
CA THR A 488 -6.31 25.99 -25.99
C THR A 488 -6.19 24.89 -24.94
N ALA A 489 -6.09 23.61 -25.32
CA ALA A 489 -5.79 22.56 -24.35
C ALA A 489 -4.29 22.63 -23.94
N PRO A 490 -3.95 22.58 -22.65
CA PRO A 490 -2.56 22.50 -22.23
C PRO A 490 -1.94 21.23 -22.80
N VAL A 491 -0.83 21.39 -23.53
CA VAL A 491 0.00 20.28 -23.99
C VAL A 491 0.49 19.53 -22.77
N ASP A 492 0.17 18.24 -22.67
CA ASP A 492 0.71 17.35 -21.64
C ASP A 492 2.25 17.36 -21.70
N PRO A 493 2.97 17.87 -20.67
CA PRO A 493 4.42 17.87 -20.65
C PRO A 493 5.02 16.45 -20.53
N TYR A 494 4.19 15.42 -20.40
CA TYR A 494 4.55 14.00 -20.33
C TYR A 494 3.91 13.15 -21.42
N SER A 495 3.47 13.76 -22.54
CA SER A 495 3.13 13.00 -23.75
C SER A 495 4.36 12.22 -24.21
N THR A 496 4.40 10.93 -23.88
CA THR A 496 5.50 10.02 -24.19
C THR A 496 5.50 9.58 -25.66
N SER A 497 4.92 10.38 -26.56
CA SER A 497 4.75 10.06 -27.99
C SER A 497 6.01 10.25 -28.85
N SER A 498 7.16 10.63 -28.27
CA SER A 498 8.35 11.01 -29.06
C SER A 498 9.70 10.53 -28.52
N LEU A 499 9.78 9.34 -27.93
CA LEU A 499 11.08 8.74 -27.57
C LEU A 499 11.38 7.52 -28.47
N ALA A 500 12.44 7.65 -29.28
CA ALA A 500 12.84 6.65 -30.26
C ALA A 500 13.54 5.46 -29.58
N VAL A 501 13.11 4.24 -29.92
CA VAL A 501 13.78 2.98 -29.55
C VAL A 501 14.78 2.59 -30.66
N PRO A 502 16.05 2.26 -30.35
CA PRO A 502 17.03 1.83 -31.35
C PRO A 502 16.62 0.56 -32.11
N LYS A 503 16.87 0.49 -33.41
CA LYS A 503 16.33 -0.52 -34.35
C LYS A 503 16.73 -2.00 -34.12
N HIS A 504 17.69 -2.35 -33.24
CA HIS A 504 18.31 -3.70 -33.24
C HIS A 504 18.62 -4.36 -31.89
N ALA A 505 18.16 -3.80 -30.78
CA ALA A 505 17.93 -4.59 -29.56
C ALA A 505 16.42 -4.52 -29.31
N ASP A 506 15.77 -5.60 -28.93
CA ASP A 506 14.47 -5.47 -28.27
C ASP A 506 14.70 -5.45 -26.76
N PRO A 507 15.08 -4.29 -26.16
CA PRO A 507 15.25 -4.18 -24.72
C PRO A 507 13.94 -4.51 -23.98
N SER A 508 12.79 -4.50 -24.65
CA SER A 508 11.49 -4.82 -24.07
C SER A 508 11.38 -6.29 -23.68
N SER A 509 11.73 -7.22 -24.57
CA SER A 509 11.59 -8.66 -24.29
C SER A 509 12.47 -9.10 -23.11
N TYR A 510 13.75 -8.72 -23.10
CA TYR A 510 14.65 -9.03 -21.99
C TYR A 510 14.16 -8.41 -20.67
N LEU A 511 13.76 -7.13 -20.68
CA LEU A 511 13.24 -6.47 -19.48
C LEU A 511 12.01 -7.18 -18.91
N LEU A 512 11.03 -7.50 -19.76
CA LEU A 512 9.79 -8.15 -19.35
C LEU A 512 10.04 -9.57 -18.83
N GLU A 513 10.96 -10.32 -19.45
CA GLU A 513 11.38 -11.65 -18.97
C GLU A 513 12.05 -11.56 -17.60
N GLN A 514 12.91 -10.57 -17.38
CA GLN A 514 13.59 -10.37 -16.09
C GLN A 514 12.63 -9.90 -14.99
N MET A 515 11.71 -8.99 -15.29
CA MET A 515 10.62 -8.60 -14.38
C MET A 515 9.77 -9.82 -14.01
N GLY A 516 9.35 -10.60 -15.02
CA GLY A 516 8.56 -11.81 -14.82
C GLY A 516 9.27 -12.86 -13.97
N LYS A 517 10.57 -13.06 -14.20
CA LYS A 517 11.43 -13.94 -13.41
C LYS A 517 11.44 -13.53 -11.93
N LEU A 518 11.67 -12.25 -11.62
CA LEU A 518 11.68 -11.76 -10.24
C LEU A 518 10.33 -11.94 -9.55
N MET A 519 9.22 -11.74 -10.27
CA MET A 519 7.87 -12.00 -9.73
C MET A 519 7.66 -13.49 -9.42
N ASN A 520 8.11 -14.39 -10.29
CA ASN A 520 8.01 -15.84 -10.07
C ASN A 520 8.86 -16.31 -8.88
N GLU A 521 10.07 -15.77 -8.72
CA GLU A 521 10.95 -16.04 -7.57
C GLU A 521 10.35 -15.52 -6.25
N SER A 522 9.68 -14.36 -6.30
CA SER A 522 8.90 -13.84 -5.16
C SER A 522 7.76 -14.80 -4.80
N MET A 523 6.99 -15.29 -5.78
CA MET A 523 5.93 -16.27 -5.53
C MET A 523 6.46 -17.56 -4.89
N GLU A 524 7.56 -18.10 -5.41
CA GLU A 524 8.18 -19.30 -4.86
C GLU A 524 8.61 -19.10 -3.40
N SER A 525 9.19 -17.94 -3.07
CA SER A 525 9.55 -17.60 -1.70
C SER A 525 8.32 -17.41 -0.80
N CYS A 526 7.26 -16.76 -1.29
CA CYS A 526 5.98 -16.65 -0.56
C CYS A 526 5.37 -18.04 -0.27
N GLN A 527 5.46 -18.98 -1.21
CA GLN A 527 4.95 -20.34 -1.07
C GLN A 527 5.79 -21.17 -0.10
N LYS A 528 7.11 -21.23 -0.31
CA LYS A 528 8.02 -22.17 0.38
C LYS A 528 8.66 -21.60 1.64
N ASP A 529 9.12 -20.35 1.58
CA ASP A 529 9.87 -19.74 2.67
C ASP A 529 8.94 -19.07 3.68
N TYR A 530 7.94 -18.35 3.18
CA TYR A 530 7.02 -17.60 4.02
C TYR A 530 5.73 -18.35 4.35
N GLU A 531 5.36 -19.34 3.56
CA GLU A 531 4.12 -20.11 3.72
C GLU A 531 2.90 -19.18 3.87
N CYS A 532 2.81 -18.21 2.95
CA CYS A 532 1.67 -17.30 2.84
C CYS A 532 0.85 -17.49 1.55
N SER A 533 1.13 -18.53 0.75
CA SER A 533 0.25 -18.94 -0.34
C SER A 533 -0.93 -19.81 0.15
N CYS A 534 -1.79 -20.22 -0.77
CA CYS A 534 -2.83 -21.24 -0.59
C CYS A 534 -3.08 -21.97 -1.92
N PRO A 535 -3.80 -23.12 -1.92
CA PRO A 535 -4.05 -23.89 -3.14
C PRO A 535 -4.65 -23.07 -4.28
N GLU A 536 -5.52 -22.11 -3.95
CA GLU A 536 -6.15 -21.21 -4.92
C GLU A 536 -5.19 -20.22 -5.58
N LEU A 537 -4.29 -19.66 -4.79
CA LEU A 537 -3.24 -18.78 -5.30
C LEU A 537 -2.30 -19.58 -6.21
N ASP A 538 -1.93 -20.77 -5.78
CA ASP A 538 -1.04 -21.66 -6.53
C ASP A 538 -1.68 -22.09 -7.87
N GLU A 539 -2.98 -22.41 -7.87
CA GLU A 539 -3.76 -22.75 -9.06
C GLU A 539 -3.86 -21.56 -10.03
N LEU A 540 -4.25 -20.37 -9.55
CA LEU A 540 -4.31 -19.16 -10.38
C LEU A 540 -2.96 -18.81 -10.99
N VAL A 541 -1.86 -18.92 -10.22
CA VAL A 541 -0.51 -18.67 -10.72
C VAL A 541 -0.13 -19.69 -11.81
N SER A 542 -0.48 -20.98 -11.63
CA SER A 542 -0.21 -22.01 -12.64
C SER A 542 -0.95 -21.70 -13.95
N ILE A 543 -2.26 -21.45 -13.87
CA ILE A 543 -3.10 -21.14 -15.03
C ILE A 543 -2.61 -19.87 -15.72
N ALA A 544 -2.27 -18.83 -14.96
CA ALA A 544 -1.73 -17.59 -15.49
C ALA A 544 -0.46 -17.84 -16.32
N ARG A 545 0.50 -18.59 -15.76
CA ARG A 545 1.77 -18.86 -16.45
C ARG A 545 1.59 -19.73 -17.69
N GLU A 546 0.72 -20.74 -17.62
CA GLU A 546 0.35 -21.59 -18.77
C GLU A 546 -0.30 -20.78 -19.91
N ASN A 547 -0.97 -19.67 -19.59
CA ASN A 547 -1.71 -18.85 -20.54
C ASN A 547 -1.01 -17.55 -20.95
N GLY A 548 0.29 -17.39 -20.64
CA GLY A 548 1.14 -16.32 -21.19
C GLY A 548 1.54 -15.22 -20.21
N ALA A 549 1.28 -15.36 -18.90
CA ALA A 549 1.91 -14.48 -17.92
C ALA A 549 3.41 -14.73 -17.87
N LEU A 550 4.20 -13.65 -17.98
CA LEU A 550 5.66 -13.70 -17.87
C LEU A 550 6.11 -13.89 -16.42
N GLY A 551 5.33 -13.34 -15.48
CA GLY A 551 5.46 -13.58 -14.05
C GLY A 551 4.11 -13.49 -13.37
N SER A 552 3.85 -14.33 -12.39
CA SER A 552 2.62 -14.30 -11.61
C SER A 552 2.90 -14.63 -10.14
N ARG A 553 2.32 -13.86 -9.23
CA ARG A 553 2.53 -14.00 -7.78
C ARG A 553 1.32 -13.57 -6.98
N VAL A 554 1.23 -14.03 -5.74
CA VAL A 554 0.33 -13.46 -4.73
C VAL A 554 0.58 -11.96 -4.54
N THR A 555 -0.44 -11.17 -4.26
CA THR A 555 -0.32 -9.75 -3.84
C THR A 555 -1.11 -9.52 -2.56
N GLY A 556 -0.57 -8.70 -1.66
CA GLY A 556 -1.14 -8.51 -0.33
C GLY A 556 -0.78 -9.65 0.62
N ALA A 557 -1.55 -9.79 1.72
CA ALA A 557 -1.16 -10.68 2.81
C ALA A 557 -1.12 -12.17 2.46
N GLY A 558 -1.72 -12.61 1.35
CA GLY A 558 -1.84 -14.02 1.01
C GLY A 558 -2.86 -14.78 1.88
N TRP A 559 -2.73 -16.11 1.92
CA TRP A 559 -3.71 -17.06 2.46
C TRP A 559 -5.12 -16.84 1.87
N GLY A 560 -5.18 -16.66 0.55
CA GLY A 560 -6.33 -16.13 -0.18
C GLY A 560 -6.00 -14.78 -0.81
N GLY A 561 -7.01 -13.96 -1.06
CA GLY A 561 -6.82 -12.65 -1.69
C GLY A 561 -6.62 -12.77 -3.20
N ALA A 562 -5.61 -12.11 -3.75
CA ALA A 562 -5.42 -12.00 -5.20
C ALA A 562 -4.00 -12.33 -5.65
N THR A 563 -3.88 -12.63 -6.93
CA THR A 563 -2.62 -12.70 -7.66
C THR A 563 -2.46 -11.46 -8.55
N VAL A 564 -1.23 -11.12 -8.89
CA VAL A 564 -0.87 -10.13 -9.90
C VAL A 564 0.03 -10.79 -10.95
N SER A 565 -0.30 -10.60 -12.21
CA SER A 565 0.37 -11.22 -13.36
C SER A 565 0.86 -10.17 -14.34
N LEU A 566 2.11 -10.28 -14.79
CA LEU A 566 2.68 -9.46 -15.85
C LEU A 566 2.33 -10.07 -17.21
N VAL A 567 1.55 -9.35 -18.03
CA VAL A 567 1.03 -9.83 -19.31
C VAL A 567 1.27 -8.79 -20.40
N ARG A 568 1.64 -9.22 -21.60
CA ARG A 568 1.70 -8.32 -22.77
C ARG A 568 0.29 -7.86 -23.12
N GLU A 569 0.09 -6.57 -23.37
CA GLU A 569 -1.24 -5.99 -23.64
C GLU A 569 -2.03 -6.70 -24.75
N PRO A 570 -1.42 -7.08 -25.89
CA PRO A 570 -2.15 -7.83 -26.93
C PRO A 570 -2.69 -9.20 -26.47
N ASP A 571 -2.08 -9.79 -25.44
CA ASP A 571 -2.47 -11.09 -24.89
C ASP A 571 -3.53 -10.97 -23.77
N VAL A 572 -3.79 -9.77 -23.22
CA VAL A 572 -4.67 -9.57 -22.06
C VAL A 572 -6.08 -10.13 -22.27
N PRO A 573 -6.78 -9.90 -23.40
CA PRO A 573 -8.13 -10.46 -23.58
C PRO A 573 -8.14 -11.99 -23.52
N ARG A 574 -7.23 -12.64 -24.27
CA ARG A 574 -7.08 -14.10 -24.27
C ARG A 574 -6.70 -14.63 -22.89
N PHE A 575 -5.83 -13.92 -22.18
CA PHE A 575 -5.40 -14.28 -20.82
C PHE A 575 -6.56 -14.23 -19.82
N ILE A 576 -7.37 -13.17 -19.84
CA ILE A 576 -8.55 -13.03 -18.97
C ILE A 576 -9.57 -14.14 -19.28
N ASP A 577 -9.82 -14.43 -20.55
CA ASP A 577 -10.74 -15.51 -20.95
C ASP A 577 -10.26 -16.87 -20.46
N ALA A 578 -8.95 -17.12 -20.50
CA ALA A 578 -8.37 -18.34 -19.94
C ALA A 578 -8.57 -18.43 -18.42
N LEU A 579 -8.34 -17.34 -17.67
CA LEU A 579 -8.62 -17.34 -16.22
C LEU A 579 -10.10 -17.61 -15.93
N LYS A 580 -11.01 -16.97 -16.66
CA LYS A 580 -12.46 -17.19 -16.55
C LYS A 580 -12.82 -18.65 -16.80
N SER A 581 -12.34 -19.22 -17.91
CA SER A 581 -12.62 -20.61 -18.28
C SER A 581 -11.99 -21.61 -17.32
N ASP A 582 -10.72 -21.44 -16.98
CA ASP A 582 -9.91 -22.48 -16.35
C ASP A 582 -9.92 -22.44 -14.82
N TYR A 583 -10.22 -21.29 -14.21
CA TYR A 583 -10.34 -21.15 -12.77
C TYR A 583 -11.80 -20.87 -12.37
N TYR A 584 -12.35 -19.72 -12.77
CA TYR A 584 -13.63 -19.25 -12.22
C TYR A 584 -14.82 -20.12 -12.63
N ASN A 585 -14.97 -20.46 -13.90
CA ASN A 585 -16.10 -21.28 -14.37
C ASN A 585 -16.06 -22.70 -13.80
N LYS A 586 -14.87 -23.24 -13.50
CA LYS A 586 -14.72 -24.57 -12.90
C LYS A 586 -15.01 -24.56 -11.40
N ARG A 587 -14.56 -23.52 -10.69
CA ARG A 587 -14.60 -23.45 -9.23
C ARG A 587 -15.84 -22.74 -8.68
N PHE A 588 -16.38 -21.79 -9.44
CA PHE A 588 -17.50 -20.93 -9.09
C PHE A 588 -18.46 -20.78 -10.30
N PRO A 589 -19.17 -21.85 -10.71
CA PRO A 589 -19.95 -21.89 -11.96
C PRO A 589 -21.16 -20.93 -11.99
N ASN A 590 -21.52 -20.33 -10.86
CA ASN A 590 -22.70 -19.48 -10.71
C ASN A 590 -22.37 -17.99 -10.55
N LEU A 591 -21.12 -17.57 -10.78
CA LEU A 591 -20.78 -16.16 -10.75
C LEU A 591 -21.50 -15.42 -11.87
N SER A 592 -22.09 -14.27 -11.54
CA SER A 592 -22.60 -13.32 -12.52
C SER A 592 -21.46 -12.70 -13.33
N GLU A 593 -21.79 -12.11 -14.49
CA GLU A 593 -20.80 -11.39 -15.31
C GLU A 593 -20.12 -10.26 -14.54
N GLN A 594 -20.87 -9.56 -13.68
CA GLN A 594 -20.33 -8.48 -12.84
C GLN A 594 -19.34 -9.02 -11.79
N GLU A 595 -19.68 -10.12 -11.11
CA GLU A 595 -18.76 -10.75 -10.15
C GLU A 595 -17.48 -11.26 -10.82
N LEU A 596 -17.57 -11.78 -12.05
CA LEU A 596 -16.40 -12.17 -12.85
C LEU A 596 -15.55 -10.95 -13.24
N ALA A 597 -16.16 -9.85 -13.63
CA ALA A 597 -15.47 -8.60 -13.94
C ALA A 597 -14.79 -7.98 -12.70
N ASP A 598 -15.38 -8.15 -11.52
CA ASP A 598 -14.78 -7.72 -10.25
C ASP A 598 -13.68 -8.69 -9.76
N ALA A 599 -13.73 -9.95 -10.18
CA ALA A 599 -12.74 -10.96 -9.82
C ALA A 599 -11.45 -10.85 -10.64
N VAL A 600 -11.51 -10.41 -11.91
CA VAL A 600 -10.33 -10.28 -12.78
C VAL A 600 -10.31 -8.92 -13.45
N LEU A 601 -9.25 -8.14 -13.19
CA LEU A 601 -9.10 -6.81 -13.76
C LEU A 601 -7.68 -6.59 -14.31
N ALA A 602 -7.60 -6.05 -15.52
CA ALA A 602 -6.37 -5.49 -16.04
C ALA A 602 -6.21 -4.06 -15.51
N THR A 603 -5.00 -3.69 -15.12
CA THR A 603 -4.73 -2.38 -14.53
C THR A 603 -3.32 -1.91 -14.87
N LYS A 604 -3.17 -0.59 -14.87
CA LYS A 604 -1.90 0.13 -14.84
C LYS A 604 -1.86 0.94 -13.54
N PRO A 605 -0.67 1.40 -13.12
CA PRO A 605 -0.59 2.32 -11.99
C PRO A 605 -1.45 3.56 -12.23
N GLU A 606 -2.29 3.89 -11.27
CA GLU A 606 -3.24 4.99 -11.35
C GLU A 606 -2.91 6.15 -10.38
N GLN A 607 -3.69 7.21 -10.50
CA GLN A 607 -3.62 8.38 -9.62
C GLN A 607 -3.83 7.98 -8.14
N GLY A 608 -3.08 8.60 -7.23
CA GLY A 608 -3.23 8.43 -5.79
C GLY A 608 -4.45 9.16 -5.20
N ALA A 609 -4.48 9.26 -3.87
CA ALA A 609 -5.57 9.86 -3.12
C ALA A 609 -5.64 11.37 -3.35
N LEU A 610 -6.87 11.88 -3.35
CA LEU A 610 -7.17 13.28 -3.64
C LEU A 610 -8.51 13.70 -3.01
N LEU A 611 -8.72 15.01 -3.00
CA LEU A 611 -10.01 15.61 -2.73
C LEU A 611 -10.60 16.07 -4.06
N PHE A 612 -11.88 15.79 -4.30
CA PHE A 612 -12.60 16.25 -5.46
C PHE A 612 -13.64 17.29 -5.05
N GLN A 613 -13.71 18.38 -5.80
CA GLN A 613 -14.71 19.41 -5.66
C GLN A 613 -15.52 19.49 -6.95
N ASN A 614 -16.82 19.25 -6.86
CA ASN A 614 -17.69 19.40 -8.02
C ASN A 614 -17.80 20.89 -8.36
N SER A 615 -17.31 21.29 -9.54
CA SER A 615 -17.28 22.69 -9.96
C SER A 615 -18.49 23.10 -10.80
N ASP A 616 -19.23 22.12 -11.32
CA ASP A 616 -20.66 22.14 -11.70
C ASP A 616 -20.97 20.81 -12.40
#